data_AF-A0A3D1RP84-F1
#
_entry.id   AF-A0A3D1RP84-F1
#
_cell.length_a   1.000
_cell.length_b   1.000
_cell.length_c   1.000
_cell.angle_alpha   90.00
_cell.angle_beta   90.00
_cell.angle_gamma   90.00
#
_symmetry.space_group_name_H-M   'P 1'
#
loop_
_entity.id
_entity.type
_entity.pdbx_description
1 polymer ?
#
loop_
_entity_poly.entity_id
_entity_poly.type
_entity_poly.pdbx_seq_one_letter_code
_entity_poly.pdbx_strand_id
1 'polypeptide(L)'
;MIEVQKMIFAGREYIVFDKFEYKGVEYLCLYEDISKKVDFRNLGKLKENVEMYVDFVYKCDDGMYEDVIEEDLYNELCLIENNRQENGENEILLDYQMQIINNKKNNSQ
;
A
#
# COMPACT_ATOMS: atom_id res chain seq x y z
N MET A 1 10.91 -0.40 13.88
CA MET A 1 9.66 0.10 13.28
C MET A 1 10.04 0.51 11.87
N ILE A 2 9.47 -0.12 10.85
CA ILE A 2 9.64 0.39 9.48
C ILE A 2 8.91 1.72 9.44
N GLU A 3 9.64 2.74 9.03
CA GLU A 3 9.07 4.03 8.73
C GLU A 3 8.42 3.94 7.36
N VAL A 4 7.09 3.95 7.33
CA VAL A 4 6.33 4.01 6.08
C VAL A 4 5.89 5.44 5.84
N GLN A 5 5.99 5.90 4.59
CA GLN A 5 5.44 7.18 4.19
C GLN A 5 3.91 7.07 4.19
N LYS A 6 3.24 8.02 4.87
CA LYS A 6 1.78 8.10 4.89
C LYS A 6 1.30 9.26 4.04
N MET A 7 0.13 9.09 3.44
CA MET A 7 -0.52 10.08 2.60
C MET A 7 -2.02 10.11 2.90
N ILE A 8 -2.62 11.30 2.89
CA ILE A 8 -4.07 11.43 2.82
C ILE A 8 -4.42 11.72 1.37
N PHE A 9 -5.27 10.88 0.79
CA PHE A 9 -5.72 11.02 -0.59
C PHE A 9 -7.20 10.67 -0.68
N ALA A 10 -7.99 11.43 -1.45
CA ALA A 10 -9.45 11.28 -1.55
C ALA A 10 -10.18 11.10 -0.20
N GLY A 11 -9.69 11.74 0.87
CA GLY A 11 -10.27 11.64 2.22
C GLY A 11 -9.98 10.32 2.97
N ARG A 12 -9.07 9.48 2.45
CA ARG A 12 -8.63 8.22 3.06
C ARG A 12 -7.15 8.29 3.42
N GLU A 13 -6.76 7.54 4.45
CA GLU A 13 -5.36 7.40 4.87
C GLU A 13 -4.74 6.21 4.14
N TYR A 14 -3.65 6.48 3.43
CA TYR A 14 -2.87 5.50 2.69
C TYR A 14 -1.44 5.46 3.19
N ILE A 15 -0.81 4.32 2.91
CA ILE A 15 0.63 4.14 2.97
C ILE A 15 1.15 4.14 1.55
N VAL A 16 2.18 4.95 1.30
CA VAL A 16 2.93 4.90 0.05
C VAL A 16 3.84 3.69 0.12
N PHE A 17 3.52 2.70 -0.72
CA PHE A 17 4.09 1.37 -0.66
C PHE A 17 5.25 1.19 -1.64
N ASP A 18 5.06 1.69 -2.85
CA ASP A 18 6.11 1.73 -3.85
C ASP A 18 6.08 3.08 -4.55
N LYS A 19 7.20 3.41 -5.16
CA LYS A 19 7.36 4.52 -6.06
C LYS A 19 8.20 4.05 -7.24
N PHE A 20 7.63 4.12 -8.43
CA PHE A 20 8.32 3.71 -9.64
C PHE A 20 7.95 4.60 -10.83
N GLU A 21 8.82 4.62 -11.82
CA GLU A 21 8.60 5.34 -13.08
C GLU A 21 8.09 4.36 -14.14
N TYR A 22 7.05 4.76 -14.87
CA TYR A 22 6.55 4.02 -16.02
C TYR A 22 6.17 4.99 -17.14
N LYS A 23 6.65 4.71 -18.37
CA LYS A 23 6.45 5.58 -19.55
C LYS A 23 6.80 7.06 -19.29
N GLY A 24 7.81 7.33 -18.45
CA GLY A 24 8.26 8.68 -18.10
C GLY A 24 7.41 9.41 -17.05
N VAL A 25 6.48 8.71 -16.41
CA VAL A 25 5.62 9.25 -15.34
C VAL A 25 5.91 8.51 -14.03
N GLU A 26 6.03 9.26 -12.93
CA GLU A 26 6.21 8.71 -11.60
C GLU A 26 4.86 8.33 -10.99
N TYR A 27 4.73 7.07 -10.59
CA TYR A 27 3.56 6.54 -9.90
C TYR A 27 3.89 6.19 -8.46
N LEU A 28 2.92 6.42 -7.58
CA LEU A 28 2.88 5.88 -6.24
C LEU A 28 1.90 4.71 -6.20
N CYS A 29 2.36 3.60 -5.67
CA CYS A 29 1.50 2.50 -5.27
C CYS A 29 1.03 2.76 -3.83
N LEU A 30 -0.27 2.82 -3.61
CA LEU A 30 -0.89 3.14 -2.34
C LEU A 30 -1.62 1.92 -1.79
N TYR A 31 -1.48 1.68 -0.48
CA TYR A 31 -2.26 0.69 0.25
C TYR A 31 -3.04 1.39 1.35
N GLU A 32 -4.32 1.03 1.52
CA GLU A 32 -5.13 1.60 2.60
C GLU A 32 -4.50 1.30 3.98
N ASP A 33 -4.34 2.32 4.83
CA ASP A 33 -3.79 2.15 6.17
C ASP A 33 -4.82 1.46 7.09
N ILE A 34 -4.67 0.15 7.22
CA ILE A 34 -5.52 -0.68 8.09
C ILE A 34 -5.07 -0.67 9.56
N SER A 35 -3.99 0.02 9.95
CA SER A 35 -3.45 -0.05 11.32
C SER A 35 -4.49 0.28 12.40
N LYS A 36 -5.43 1.18 12.07
CA LYS A 36 -6.57 1.55 12.91
C LYS A 36 -7.71 0.52 12.88
N LYS A 37 -7.85 -0.26 11.80
CA LYS A 37 -8.95 -1.20 11.55
C LYS A 37 -8.69 -2.64 12.02
N VAL A 38 -7.43 -3.05 12.26
CA VAL A 38 -7.10 -4.42 12.66
C VAL A 38 -7.63 -4.80 14.06
N ASP A 39 -8.54 -5.79 14.11
CA ASP A 39 -9.00 -6.53 15.31
C ASP A 39 -8.24 -7.87 15.45
N PHE A 40 -7.64 -8.08 16.63
CA PHE A 40 -6.77 -9.23 16.96
C PHE A 40 -7.50 -10.56 16.93
N ARG A 41 -8.82 -10.55 17.13
CA ARG A 41 -9.63 -11.78 17.14
C ARG A 41 -9.67 -12.48 15.77
N ASN A 42 -9.28 -11.79 14.70
CA ASN A 42 -9.29 -12.31 13.32
C ASN A 42 -7.89 -12.37 12.70
N LEU A 43 -6.80 -12.42 13.49
CA LEU A 43 -5.42 -12.47 12.98
C LEU A 43 -5.15 -13.61 11.98
N GLY A 44 -5.77 -14.79 12.18
CA GLY A 44 -5.66 -15.90 11.23
C GLY A 44 -6.29 -15.57 9.87
N LYS A 45 -7.31 -14.71 9.84
CA LYS A 45 -7.94 -14.21 8.63
C LYS A 45 -7.19 -13.05 7.99
N LEU A 46 -6.28 -12.37 8.70
CA LEU A 46 -5.53 -11.26 8.11
C LEU A 46 -4.60 -11.70 6.97
N LYS A 47 -4.06 -12.92 7.04
CA LYS A 47 -3.29 -13.52 5.95
C LYS A 47 -4.13 -13.86 4.71
N GLU A 48 -5.44 -14.06 4.89
CA GLU A 48 -6.32 -14.61 3.85
C GLU A 48 -7.44 -13.66 3.38
N ASN A 49 -7.75 -12.58 4.13
CA ASN A 49 -8.98 -11.79 3.94
C ASN A 49 -8.83 -10.28 4.12
N VAL A 50 -7.62 -9.70 4.22
CA VAL A 50 -7.53 -8.26 4.01
C VAL A 50 -7.41 -8.05 2.51
N GLU A 51 -8.55 -7.87 1.84
CA GLU A 51 -8.60 -7.13 0.59
C GLU A 51 -8.06 -5.74 0.88
N MET A 52 -6.75 -5.57 0.78
CA MET A 52 -6.16 -4.26 0.83
C MET A 52 -6.35 -3.66 -0.55
N TYR A 53 -7.09 -2.56 -0.59
CA TYR A 53 -7.25 -1.77 -1.79
C TYR A 53 -5.87 -1.22 -2.15
N VAL A 54 -5.32 -1.75 -3.24
CA VAL A 54 -4.21 -1.16 -3.96
C VAL A 54 -4.79 -0.03 -4.79
N ASP A 55 -4.14 1.11 -4.75
CA ASP A 55 -4.50 2.27 -5.56
C ASP A 55 -3.23 2.82 -6.22
N PHE A 56 -3.39 3.49 -7.37
CA PHE A 56 -2.27 4.11 -8.06
C PHE A 56 -2.58 5.58 -8.29
N VAL A 57 -1.62 6.42 -7.90
CA VAL A 57 -1.66 7.85 -8.22
C VAL A 57 -0.39 8.25 -8.93
N TYR A 58 -0.47 9.20 -9.86
CA TYR A 58 0.69 9.80 -10.49
C TYR A 58 0.88 11.24 -10.04
N LYS A 59 2.12 11.72 -10.08
CA LYS A 59 2.44 13.10 -9.73
C LYS A 59 2.33 14.01 -10.95
N CYS A 60 1.49 15.03 -10.85
CA CYS A 60 1.32 16.08 -11.86
C CYS A 60 2.46 17.11 -11.79
N ASP A 61 2.62 17.89 -12.87
CA ASP A 61 3.65 18.94 -12.98
C ASP A 61 3.52 20.04 -11.92
N ASP A 62 2.30 20.27 -11.42
CA ASP A 62 2.01 21.21 -10.33
C ASP A 62 2.35 20.64 -8.94
N GLY A 63 2.82 19.40 -8.89
CA GLY A 63 3.20 18.68 -7.68
C GLY A 63 2.04 17.98 -6.96
N MET A 64 0.81 18.06 -7.48
CA MET A 64 -0.35 17.34 -6.97
C MET A 64 -0.36 15.88 -7.44
N TYR A 65 -1.22 15.07 -6.83
CA TYR A 65 -1.42 13.68 -7.21
C TYR A 65 -2.81 13.49 -7.80
N GLU A 66 -2.92 12.67 -8.85
CA GLU A 66 -4.18 12.30 -9.49
C GLU A 66 -4.32 10.78 -9.60
N ASP A 67 -5.57 10.31 -9.58
CA ASP A 67 -5.93 8.89 -9.69
C ASP A 67 -5.60 8.32 -11.08
N VAL A 68 -5.12 7.08 -11.09
CA VAL A 68 -5.10 6.29 -12.32
C VAL A 68 -6.49 5.72 -12.57
N ILE A 69 -7.28 6.43 -13.37
CA ILE A 69 -8.66 6.03 -13.72
C ILE A 69 -8.76 5.15 -14.97
N GLU A 70 -7.74 5.16 -15.82
CA GLU A 70 -7.71 4.39 -17.06
C GLU A 70 -7.47 2.91 -16.76
N GLU A 71 -8.45 2.06 -17.04
CA GLU A 71 -8.44 0.64 -16.65
C GLU A 71 -7.24 -0.12 -17.24
N ASP A 72 -6.90 0.12 -18.51
CA ASP A 72 -5.76 -0.52 -19.16
C ASP A 72 -4.45 -0.14 -18.46
N LEU A 73 -4.27 1.14 -18.12
CA LEU A 73 -3.07 1.60 -17.40
C LEU A 73 -3.05 1.04 -15.98
N TYR A 74 -4.17 1.05 -15.27
CA TYR A 74 -4.30 0.49 -13.93
C TYR A 74 -3.87 -1.00 -13.91
N ASN A 75 -4.35 -1.78 -14.88
CA ASN A 75 -3.99 -3.19 -15.01
C ASN A 75 -2.49 -3.39 -15.35
N GLU A 76 -1.91 -2.55 -16.21
CA GLU A 76 -0.47 -2.56 -16.48
C GLU A 76 0.35 -2.28 -15.20
N LEU A 77 -0.03 -1.27 -14.42
CA LEU A 77 0.65 -0.93 -13.16
C LEU A 77 0.52 -2.04 -12.13
N CYS A 78 -0.64 -2.70 -12.02
CA CYS A 78 -0.81 -3.88 -11.17
C CYS A 78 0.16 -5.01 -11.56
N LEU A 79 0.35 -5.27 -12.85
CA LEU A 79 1.28 -6.32 -13.29
C LEU A 79 2.73 -5.97 -12.94
N ILE A 80 3.13 -4.70 -13.08
CA ILE A 80 4.46 -4.23 -12.70
C ILE A 80 4.67 -4.42 -11.19
N GLU A 81 3.70 -3.98 -10.39
CA GLU A 81 3.72 -4.08 -8.93
C GLU A 81 3.83 -5.55 -8.47
N ASN A 82 2.99 -6.44 -8.99
CA ASN A 82 3.03 -7.86 -8.67
C ASN A 82 4.38 -8.49 -9.02
N ASN A 83 4.94 -8.20 -10.21
CA ASN A 83 6.26 -8.72 -10.59
C ASN A 83 7.36 -8.25 -9.64
N ARG A 84 7.30 -6.99 -9.18
CA ARG A 84 8.26 -6.43 -8.22
C ARG A 84 8.13 -7.09 -6.85
N GLN A 85 6.91 -7.38 -6.40
CA GLN A 85 6.68 -8.15 -5.18
C GLN A 85 7.24 -9.56 -5.30
N GLU A 86 6.96 -10.28 -6.40
CA GLU A 86 7.45 -11.64 -6.63
C GLU A 86 8.99 -11.71 -6.67
N ASN A 87 9.64 -10.67 -7.17
CA ASN A 87 11.09 -10.55 -7.21
C ASN A 87 11.72 -10.09 -5.88
N GLY A 88 10.92 -9.83 -4.84
CA GLY A 88 11.41 -9.32 -3.55
C GLY A 88 11.92 -7.87 -3.62
N GLU A 89 11.53 -7.11 -4.64
CA GLU A 89 11.87 -5.69 -4.77
C GLU A 89 11.05 -4.82 -3.81
N ASN A 90 9.96 -5.37 -3.24
CA ASN A 90 9.11 -4.67 -2.29
C ASN A 90 8.54 -5.57 -1.17
N GLU A 91 9.32 -5.78 -0.10
CA GLU A 91 8.91 -6.57 1.08
C GLU A 91 8.21 -5.75 2.18
N ILE A 92 8.00 -4.44 1.97
CA ILE A 92 7.56 -3.50 3.02
C ILE A 92 6.19 -3.89 3.63
N LEU A 93 5.33 -4.60 2.88
CA LEU A 93 3.91 -4.78 3.21
C LEU A 93 3.77 -5.80 4.33
N LEU A 94 4.41 -6.94 4.14
CA LEU A 94 4.44 -8.04 5.09
C LEU A 94 5.08 -7.58 6.39
N ASP A 95 6.18 -6.84 6.31
CA ASP A 95 6.85 -6.30 7.49
C ASP A 95 5.99 -5.28 8.23
N TYR A 96 5.32 -4.37 7.51
CA TYR A 96 4.42 -3.40 8.11
C TYR A 96 3.24 -4.07 8.81
N GLN A 97 2.60 -5.05 8.17
CA GLN A 97 1.52 -5.85 8.75
C GLN A 97 2.00 -6.60 9.99
N MET A 98 3.14 -7.30 9.91
CA MET A 98 3.72 -8.03 11.03
C MET A 98 4.03 -7.10 12.22
N GLN A 99 4.47 -5.87 11.95
CA GLN A 99 4.66 -4.86 12.99
C GLN A 99 3.35 -4.40 13.64
N ILE A 100 2.29 -4.14 12.87
CA ILE A 100 0.97 -3.82 13.44
C ILE A 100 0.52 -4.95 14.38
N ILE A 101 0.67 -6.19 13.94
CA ILE A 101 0.29 -7.38 14.70
C ILE A 101 1.09 -7.46 16.01
N ASN A 102 2.41 -7.28 15.95
CA ASN A 102 3.28 -7.39 17.11
C ASN A 102 3.08 -6.23 18.12
N ASN A 103 2.97 -5.00 17.63
CA ASN A 103 2.81 -3.81 18.49
C ASN A 103 1.53 -3.88 19.33
N LYS A 104 0.42 -4.30 18.73
CA LYS A 104 -0.86 -4.39 19.45
C LYS A 104 -0.99 -5.64 20.32
N LYS A 105 -0.28 -6.75 20.02
CA LYS A 105 -0.13 -7.86 20.97
C LYS A 105 0.56 -7.42 22.26
N ASN A 106 1.64 -6.65 22.14
CA ASN A 106 2.42 -6.16 23.28
C ASN A 106 1.66 -5.11 24.11
N ASN A 107 0.77 -4.33 23.49
CA ASN A 107 -0.08 -3.35 24.19
C ASN A 107 -1.36 -3.95 24.79
N SER A 108 -1.63 -5.24 24.57
CA SER A 108 -2.80 -5.95 25.13
C SER A 108 -2.46 -6.82 26.34
N GLN A 109 -1.21 -6.79 26.80
CA GLN A 109 -0.73 -7.38 28.07
C GLN A 109 -0.62 -6.30 29.14
#